data_AF-A0A4Z0ZNN2-F1
#
_entry.id   AF-A0A4Z0ZNN2-F1
#
_cell.length_a   1.000
_cell.length_b   1.000
_cell.length_c   1.000
_cell.angle_alpha   90.00
_cell.angle_beta   90.00
_cell.angle_gamma   90.00
#
_symmetry.space_group_name_H-M   'P 1'
#
loop_
_entity.id
_entity.type
_entity.pdbx_description
1 polymer ?
#
loop_
_entity_poly.entity_id
_entity_poly.type
_entity_poly.pdbx_seq_one_letter_code
_entity_poly.pdbx_strand_id
1 'polypeptide(L)'
;MLGEAIKRLRDKTLSIKKSTLDPSASSDGGDQGKGENGGSTPEEVASQAVTHFETGELKPDLESVKEFAIKNGIPDGEADSFSHDVIDAYFGADPGKAEDGTSSADPTEDAKMAEMQKSLLAIEESQVVIAEGMEALLERQPEIDALKKEVLLLKSMLTKLQGLPANPKKPIEQTQVTKSVVAGAVPVDQRAEVEVAILKAIQAGELAVEEMTYFETTGKVSSEANVIISKYRGNK
;
A
#
# COMPACT_ATOMS: atom_id res chain seq x y z
N MET A 1 12.05 -12.34 6.07
CA MET A 1 12.94 -11.26 6.52
C MET A 1 12.30 -10.29 7.51
N LEU A 2 10.97 -10.05 7.49
CA LEU A 2 10.31 -9.14 8.46
C LEU A 2 10.23 -9.68 9.91
N GLY A 3 10.12 -11.01 10.08
CA GLY A 3 9.96 -11.63 11.40
C GLY A 3 11.18 -11.57 12.31
N GLU A 4 12.40 -11.55 11.75
CA GLU A 4 13.63 -11.45 12.54
C GLU A 4 13.88 -10.04 13.07
N ALA A 5 13.47 -9.01 12.33
CA ALA A 5 13.61 -7.62 12.75
C ALA A 5 12.74 -7.32 13.99
N ILE A 6 11.50 -7.83 14.00
CA ILE A 6 10.57 -7.67 15.13
C ILE A 6 11.07 -8.41 16.38
N LYS A 7 11.69 -9.59 16.20
CA LYS A 7 12.26 -10.36 17.31
C LYS A 7 13.46 -9.64 17.95
N ARG A 8 14.35 -9.08 17.14
CA ARG A 8 15.50 -8.27 17.62
C ARG A 8 15.07 -7.01 18.37
N LEU A 9 14.01 -6.34 17.92
CA LEU A 9 13.44 -5.18 18.61
C LEU A 9 12.84 -5.55 19.97
N ARG A 10 12.11 -6.67 20.05
CA ARG A 10 11.54 -7.15 21.32
C ARG A 10 12.62 -7.52 22.33
N ASP A 11 13.65 -8.24 21.91
CA ASP A 11 14.73 -8.69 22.79
C ASP A 11 15.57 -7.50 23.31
N LYS A 12 15.79 -6.48 22.47
CA LYS A 12 16.48 -5.24 22.87
C LYS A 12 15.66 -4.42 23.89
N THR A 13 14.34 -4.40 23.75
CA THR A 13 13.44 -3.69 24.68
C THR A 13 13.37 -4.39 26.05
N LEU A 14 13.43 -5.72 26.07
CA LEU A 14 13.44 -6.50 27.32
C LEU A 14 14.78 -6.38 28.06
N SER A 15 15.90 -6.24 27.35
CA SER A 15 17.20 -6.06 27.98
C SER A 15 17.36 -4.70 28.67
N ILE A 16 16.71 -3.65 28.14
CA ILE A 16 16.72 -2.30 28.73
C ILE A 16 15.87 -2.23 29.99
N LYS A 17 14.71 -2.91 30.04
CA LYS A 17 13.86 -2.94 31.25
C LYS A 17 14.49 -3.70 32.42
N LYS A 18 15.44 -4.60 32.16
CA LYS A 18 16.11 -5.39 33.21
C LYS A 18 17.27 -4.65 33.87
N SER A 19 17.82 -3.60 33.24
CA SER A 19 18.90 -2.79 33.83
C SER A 19 18.41 -1.63 34.71
N THR A 20 17.12 -1.32 34.72
CA THR A 20 16.53 -0.19 35.46
C THR A 20 15.82 -0.59 36.76
N LEU A 21 15.97 -1.85 37.21
CA LEU A 21 15.35 -2.36 38.44
C LEU A 21 16.40 -3.02 39.33
N ASP A 22 17.27 -2.21 39.92
CA ASP A 22 17.97 -2.54 41.18
C ASP A 22 18.20 -1.25 41.96
N PRO A 23 17.39 -0.94 42.99
CA PRO A 23 17.66 0.15 43.92
C PRO A 23 18.30 -0.43 45.18
N SER A 24 19.61 -0.22 45.39
CA SER A 24 20.19 -0.45 46.71
C SER A 24 21.44 0.40 46.97
N ALA A 25 21.47 0.96 48.19
CA ALA A 25 22.63 1.43 48.97
C ALA A 25 22.90 2.96 49.05
N SER A 26 22.21 3.57 50.04
CA SER A 26 22.77 4.23 51.25
C SER A 26 23.65 5.49 51.18
N SER A 27 23.20 6.60 51.81
CA SER A 27 23.63 7.11 53.14
C SER A 27 22.84 8.40 53.46
N ASP A 28 21.98 8.47 54.47
CA ASP A 28 22.26 8.72 55.90
C ASP A 28 22.74 10.15 56.25
N GLY A 29 21.86 10.91 56.92
CA GLY A 29 22.17 11.84 58.01
C GLY A 29 22.59 13.29 57.73
N GLY A 30 21.79 14.25 58.23
CA GLY A 30 22.33 15.37 59.05
C GLY A 30 22.24 16.81 58.52
N ASP A 31 21.25 17.54 59.04
CA ASP A 31 21.31 18.87 59.68
C ASP A 31 22.37 19.95 59.29
N GLN A 32 21.86 21.18 59.11
CA GLN A 32 22.49 22.51 59.25
C GLN A 32 23.73 22.88 58.40
N GLY A 33 23.59 23.93 57.58
CA GLY A 33 24.77 24.60 57.03
C GLY A 33 24.52 25.64 55.95
N LYS A 34 24.11 26.82 56.39
CA LYS A 34 24.37 28.13 55.79
C LYS A 34 25.51 28.15 54.75
N GLY A 35 25.13 28.41 53.49
CA GLY A 35 25.93 29.08 52.46
C GLY A 35 27.30 28.51 52.15
N GLU A 36 27.39 27.77 51.04
CA GLU A 36 28.57 27.84 50.19
C GLU A 36 28.17 27.72 48.72
N ASN A 37 28.77 28.63 47.97
CA ASN A 37 28.49 29.02 46.61
C ASN A 37 28.95 27.91 45.65
N GLY A 38 28.16 26.85 45.52
CA GLY A 38 28.25 25.89 44.42
C GLY A 38 27.19 26.24 43.39
N GLY A 39 27.31 27.43 42.77
CA GLY A 39 26.34 27.93 41.81
C GLY A 39 26.20 26.93 40.67
N SER A 40 25.13 26.14 40.70
CA SER A 40 24.73 25.37 39.54
C SER A 40 24.46 26.39 38.46
N THR A 41 25.15 26.24 37.34
CA THR A 41 24.96 27.15 36.20
C THR A 41 23.50 27.08 35.75
N PRO A 42 22.91 28.17 35.24
CA PRO A 42 21.53 28.14 34.75
C PRO A 42 21.26 26.96 33.81
N GLU A 43 22.24 26.56 33.00
CA GLU A 43 22.18 25.40 32.11
C GLU A 43 22.04 24.06 32.86
N GLU A 44 22.71 23.89 34.00
CA GLU A 44 22.59 22.69 34.85
C GLU A 44 21.21 22.62 35.51
N VAL A 45 20.71 23.76 35.99
CA VAL A 45 19.37 23.87 36.58
C VAL A 45 18.29 23.60 35.53
N ALA A 46 18.48 24.09 34.30
CA ALA A 46 17.56 23.83 33.18
C ALA A 46 17.52 22.34 32.82
N SER A 47 18.68 21.68 32.77
CA SER A 47 18.77 20.25 32.50
C SER A 47 18.09 19.40 33.58
N GLN A 48 18.22 19.81 34.86
CA GLN A 48 17.51 19.18 35.97
C GLN A 48 16.01 19.42 35.87
N ALA A 49 15.56 20.63 35.54
CA ALA A 49 14.15 20.96 35.38
C ALA A 49 13.48 20.09 34.29
N VAL A 50 14.14 19.90 33.14
CA VAL A 50 13.66 19.01 32.07
C VAL A 50 13.54 17.57 32.56
N THR A 51 14.53 17.07 33.30
CA THR A 51 14.47 15.72 33.88
C THR A 51 13.27 15.58 34.83
N HIS A 52 13.00 16.58 35.66
CA HIS A 52 11.85 16.58 36.57
C HIS A 52 10.50 16.73 35.84
N PHE A 53 10.46 17.36 34.67
CA PHE A 53 9.26 17.36 33.82
C PHE A 53 8.98 15.98 33.24
N GLU A 54 10.02 15.26 32.79
CA GLU A 54 9.88 13.90 32.23
C GLU A 54 9.46 12.87 33.29
N THR A 55 9.92 13.02 34.53
CA THR A 55 9.50 12.17 35.66
C THR A 55 8.14 12.57 36.23
N GLY A 56 7.62 13.76 35.88
CA GLY A 56 6.37 14.32 36.38
C GLY A 56 6.45 14.87 37.81
N GLU A 57 7.65 15.05 38.35
CA GLU A 57 7.90 15.61 39.68
C GLU A 57 7.78 17.13 39.71
N LEU A 58 8.02 17.79 38.58
CA LEU A 58 7.85 19.22 38.39
C LEU A 58 6.80 19.49 37.32
N LYS A 59 5.92 20.46 37.55
CA LYS A 59 4.98 20.91 36.54
C LYS A 59 5.63 21.99 35.68
N PRO A 60 5.46 21.94 34.35
CA PRO A 60 6.05 22.92 33.44
C PRO A 60 5.17 24.17 33.37
N ASP A 61 5.02 24.84 34.50
CA ASP A 61 4.36 26.14 34.66
C ASP A 61 5.33 27.16 35.28
N LEU A 62 5.15 28.44 34.93
CA LEU A 62 6.10 29.51 35.27
C LEU A 62 6.40 29.59 36.77
N GLU A 63 5.38 29.43 37.61
CA GLU A 63 5.52 29.53 39.06
C GLU A 63 6.33 28.35 39.62
N SER A 64 6.00 27.12 39.20
CA SER A 64 6.71 25.91 39.65
C SER A 64 8.18 25.92 39.22
N VAL A 65 8.47 26.38 38.00
CA VAL A 65 9.84 26.46 37.48
C VAL A 65 10.62 27.59 38.15
N LYS A 66 9.97 28.70 38.49
CA LYS A 66 10.59 29.80 39.23
C LYS A 66 10.97 29.38 40.64
N GLU A 67 10.06 28.74 41.37
CA GLU A 67 10.34 28.21 42.70
C GLU A 67 11.48 27.18 42.66
N PHE A 68 11.50 26.34 41.61
CA PHE A 68 12.59 25.39 41.38
C PHE A 68 13.91 26.08 41.08
N ALA A 69 13.92 27.13 40.25
CA ALA A 69 15.10 27.92 39.91
C ALA A 69 15.71 28.58 41.15
N ILE A 70 14.89 29.23 41.98
CA ILE A 70 15.31 29.88 43.21
C ILE A 70 15.87 28.87 44.21
N LYS A 71 15.22 27.72 44.34
CA LYS A 71 15.67 26.63 45.21
C LYS A 71 17.03 26.06 44.80
N ASN A 72 17.34 26.08 43.50
CA ASN A 72 18.60 25.59 42.94
C ASN A 72 19.66 26.68 42.73
N GLY A 73 19.43 27.89 43.26
CA GLY A 73 20.46 28.93 43.35
C GLY A 73 20.38 30.03 42.29
N ILE A 74 19.34 30.06 41.46
CA ILE A 74 19.09 31.20 40.55
C ILE A 74 18.47 32.34 41.36
N PRO A 75 19.01 33.57 41.31
CA PRO A 75 18.45 34.68 42.07
C PRO A 75 17.04 35.02 41.57
N ASP A 76 16.15 35.42 42.48
CA ASP A 76 14.74 35.72 42.17
C ASP A 76 14.57 36.72 41.01
N GLY A 77 15.50 37.68 40.86
CA GLY A 77 15.51 38.64 39.75
C GLY A 77 15.83 38.04 38.37
N GLU A 78 16.43 36.85 38.31
CA GLU A 78 16.75 36.12 37.07
C GLU A 78 15.86 34.86 36.91
N ALA A 79 15.20 34.42 37.98
CA ALA A 79 14.35 33.23 37.99
C ALA A 79 13.11 33.38 37.10
N ASP A 80 12.58 34.60 36.95
CA ASP A 80 11.45 34.88 36.05
C ASP A 80 11.83 34.63 34.58
N SER A 81 12.91 35.25 34.09
CA SER A 81 13.40 35.03 32.72
C SER A 81 13.81 33.58 32.48
N PHE A 82 14.50 32.99 33.44
CA PHE A 82 14.91 31.59 33.37
C PHE A 82 13.71 30.63 33.20
N SER A 83 12.61 30.88 33.91
CA SER A 83 11.42 30.02 33.84
C SER A 83 10.74 30.10 32.49
N HIS A 84 10.71 31.29 31.89
CA HIS A 84 10.26 31.47 30.51
C HIS A 84 11.16 30.70 29.53
N ASP A 85 12.47 30.88 29.62
CA ASP A 85 13.43 30.24 28.71
C ASP A 85 13.38 28.70 28.79
N VAL A 86 13.22 28.14 30.00
CA VAL A 86 13.15 26.68 30.19
C VAL A 86 11.84 26.11 29.68
N ILE A 87 10.71 26.77 29.92
CA ILE A 87 9.39 26.31 29.45
C ILE A 87 9.31 26.45 27.93
N ASP A 88 9.81 27.56 27.40
CA ASP A 88 9.88 27.80 25.95
C ASP A 88 10.86 26.84 25.29
N ALA A 89 11.98 26.46 25.91
CA ALA A 89 12.86 25.43 25.35
C ALA A 89 12.25 24.02 25.43
N TYR A 90 11.49 23.72 26.49
CA TYR A 90 10.88 22.41 26.71
C TYR A 90 9.68 22.15 25.79
N PHE A 91 8.84 23.17 25.56
CA PHE A 91 7.67 23.06 24.68
C PHE A 91 7.88 23.66 23.29
N GLY A 92 8.75 24.66 23.19
CA GLY A 92 9.08 25.40 21.97
C GLY A 92 10.33 24.84 21.30
N ALA A 93 10.25 23.58 20.89
CA ALA A 93 11.00 23.12 19.72
C ALA A 93 10.42 23.78 18.45
N ASP A 94 10.48 25.11 18.37
CA ASP A 94 10.40 25.84 17.11
C ASP A 94 11.79 26.45 16.88
N PRO A 95 12.57 25.98 15.88
CA PRO A 95 13.96 26.39 15.65
C PRO A 95 14.06 27.82 15.08
N GLY A 96 13.39 28.80 15.70
CA GLY A 96 13.13 30.12 15.13
C GLY A 96 13.33 31.32 16.04
N LYS A 97 13.73 31.16 17.30
CA LYS A 97 14.04 32.30 18.18
C LYS A 97 15.40 32.20 18.85
N ALA A 98 16.43 32.51 18.07
CA ALA A 98 17.65 33.14 18.57
C ALA A 98 17.82 34.47 17.82
N GLU A 99 18.25 35.51 18.52
CA GLU A 99 18.19 36.91 18.10
C GLU A 99 18.97 37.28 16.82
N ASP A 100 18.39 38.27 16.14
CA ASP A 100 18.98 39.35 15.31
C ASP A 100 19.62 39.05 13.94
N GLY A 101 19.08 39.75 12.95
CA GLY A 101 19.79 40.15 11.72
C GLY A 101 19.79 39.18 10.54
N THR A 102 18.69 39.09 9.78
CA THR A 102 18.67 39.25 8.30
C THR A 102 17.23 39.19 7.78
N SER A 103 16.83 40.26 7.09
CA SER A 103 15.69 40.39 6.17
C SER A 103 15.07 39.08 5.65
N SER A 104 13.92 38.70 6.21
CA SER A 104 12.82 38.11 5.45
C SER A 104 11.53 38.57 6.11
N ALA A 105 10.65 39.22 5.36
CA ALA A 105 9.38 39.72 5.86
C ALA A 105 8.58 38.60 6.54
N ASP A 106 8.56 38.61 7.87
CA ASP A 106 7.72 37.71 8.67
C ASP A 106 6.27 38.17 8.43
N PRO A 107 5.38 37.34 7.85
CA PRO A 107 4.00 37.72 7.62
C PRO A 107 3.36 38.10 8.95
N THR A 108 2.69 39.26 8.99
CA THR A 108 1.91 39.70 10.15
C THR A 108 0.94 38.60 10.59
N GLU A 109 0.52 38.58 11.86
CA GLU A 109 -0.44 37.58 12.35
C GLU A 109 -1.71 37.50 11.48
N ASP A 110 -2.14 38.63 10.90
CA ASP A 110 -3.22 38.70 9.93
C ASP A 110 -2.94 37.93 8.63
N ALA A 111 -1.70 37.98 8.13
CA ALA A 111 -1.29 37.24 6.93
C ALA A 111 -1.19 35.73 7.22
N LYS A 112 -0.72 35.34 8.42
CA LYS A 112 -0.73 33.94 8.87
C LYS A 112 -2.16 33.42 9.03
N MET A 113 -3.08 34.24 9.56
CA MET A 113 -4.50 33.89 9.68
C MET A 113 -5.19 33.75 8.32
N ALA A 114 -4.90 34.65 7.38
CA ALA A 114 -5.41 34.55 6.01
C ALA A 114 -4.88 33.30 5.28
N GLU A 115 -3.61 32.95 5.51
CA GLU A 115 -3.01 31.72 4.96
C GLU A 115 -3.64 30.46 5.57
N MET A 116 -3.90 30.45 6.88
CA MET A 116 -4.62 29.35 7.55
C MET A 116 -6.05 29.20 7.03
N GLN A 117 -6.79 30.30 6.81
CA GLN A 117 -8.14 30.22 6.24
C GLN A 117 -8.12 29.68 4.82
N LYS A 118 -7.13 30.09 4.02
CA LYS A 118 -6.95 29.60 2.65
C LYS A 118 -6.60 28.11 2.63
N SER A 119 -5.73 27.65 3.52
CA SER A 119 -5.39 26.23 3.61
C SER A 119 -6.56 25.40 4.13
N LEU A 120 -7.36 25.93 5.06
CA LEU A 120 -8.60 25.29 5.53
C LEU A 120 -9.60 25.09 4.38
N LEU A 121 -9.84 26.12 3.56
CA LEU A 121 -10.68 26.02 2.37
C LEU A 121 -10.17 24.97 1.38
N ALA A 122 -8.87 24.93 1.12
CA ALA A 122 -8.28 23.92 0.26
C ALA A 122 -8.44 22.50 0.82
N ILE A 123 -8.35 22.34 2.15
CA ILE A 123 -8.61 21.07 2.82
C ILE A 123 -10.08 20.67 2.67
N GLU A 124 -11.02 21.59 2.91
CA GLU A 124 -12.46 21.33 2.75
C GLU A 124 -12.80 20.91 1.32
N GLU A 125 -12.29 21.62 0.30
CA GLU A 125 -12.46 21.24 -1.10
C GLU A 125 -11.88 19.85 -1.39
N SER A 126 -10.68 19.55 -0.87
CA SER A 126 -10.06 18.23 -1.04
C SER A 126 -10.86 17.11 -0.38
N GLN A 127 -11.51 17.38 0.76
CA GLN A 127 -12.35 16.41 1.45
C GLN A 127 -13.60 16.06 0.66
N VAL A 128 -14.20 17.04 -0.02
CA VAL A 128 -15.34 16.80 -0.93
C VAL A 128 -14.93 15.88 -2.07
N VAL A 129 -13.80 16.15 -2.72
CA VAL A 129 -13.29 15.31 -3.81
C VAL A 129 -12.97 13.88 -3.34
N ILE A 130 -12.41 13.73 -2.13
CA ILE A 130 -12.16 12.40 -1.55
C ILE A 130 -13.48 11.67 -1.29
N ALA A 131 -14.49 12.36 -0.75
CA ALA A 131 -15.80 11.78 -0.48
C ALA A 131 -16.49 11.30 -1.76
N GLU A 132 -16.48 12.12 -2.82
CA GLU A 132 -17.01 11.75 -4.15
C GLU A 132 -16.24 10.55 -4.72
N GLY A 133 -14.91 10.54 -4.60
CA GLY A 133 -14.08 9.40 -5.01
C GLY A 133 -14.41 8.11 -4.26
N MET A 134 -14.67 8.20 -2.95
CA MET A 134 -15.09 7.06 -2.13
C MET A 134 -16.47 6.55 -2.54
N GLU A 135 -17.41 7.45 -2.83
CA GLU A 135 -18.75 7.08 -3.30
C GLU A 135 -18.67 6.33 -4.64
N ALA A 136 -17.89 6.83 -5.60
CA ALA A 136 -17.69 6.17 -6.90
C ALA A 136 -17.05 4.77 -6.77
N LEU A 137 -16.15 4.58 -5.79
CA LEU A 137 -15.57 3.26 -5.50
C LEU A 137 -16.61 2.31 -4.89
N LEU A 138 -17.44 2.80 -3.97
CA LEU A 138 -18.52 2.02 -3.35
C LEU A 138 -19.60 1.65 -4.36
N GLU A 139 -19.93 2.53 -5.30
CA GLU A 139 -20.89 2.27 -6.38
C GLU A 139 -20.40 1.15 -7.33
N ARG A 140 -19.09 1.05 -7.55
CA ARG A 140 -18.47 -0.03 -8.34
C ARG A 140 -18.29 -1.36 -7.61
N GLN A 141 -18.33 -1.35 -6.28
CA GLN A 141 -18.19 -2.55 -5.46
C GLN A 141 -19.17 -3.70 -5.82
N PRO A 142 -20.48 -3.47 -6.02
CA PRO A 142 -21.41 -4.54 -6.42
C PRO A 142 -21.07 -5.17 -7.77
N GLU A 143 -20.58 -4.39 -8.74
CA GLU A 143 -20.16 -4.90 -10.05
C GLU A 143 -18.95 -5.82 -9.91
N ILE A 144 -17.96 -5.41 -9.10
CA ILE A 144 -16.78 -6.23 -8.80
C ILE A 144 -17.19 -7.57 -8.16
N ASP A 145 -18.16 -7.56 -7.24
CA ASP A 145 -18.62 -8.77 -6.58
C ASP A 145 -19.48 -9.67 -7.49
N ALA A 146 -20.22 -9.09 -8.44
CA ALA A 146 -20.88 -9.84 -9.51
C ALA A 146 -19.86 -10.53 -10.42
N LEU A 147 -18.85 -9.80 -10.91
CA LEU A 147 -17.77 -10.35 -11.74
C LEU A 147 -17.01 -11.48 -11.05
N LYS A 148 -16.71 -11.35 -9.75
CA LYS A 148 -16.09 -12.44 -8.97
C LYS A 148 -16.93 -13.72 -8.97
N LYS A 149 -18.26 -13.60 -8.84
CA LYS A 149 -19.17 -14.75 -8.88
C LYS A 149 -19.17 -15.41 -10.26
N GLU A 150 -19.20 -14.62 -11.33
CA GLU A 150 -19.11 -15.14 -12.70
C GLU A 150 -17.79 -15.85 -12.96
N VAL A 151 -16.67 -15.28 -12.53
CA VAL A 151 -15.35 -15.92 -12.63
C VAL A 151 -15.33 -17.27 -11.90
N LEU A 152 -15.92 -17.35 -10.71
CA LEU A 152 -16.03 -18.62 -9.97
C LEU A 152 -16.91 -19.64 -10.71
N LEU A 153 -18.01 -19.19 -11.30
CA LEU A 153 -18.90 -20.04 -12.07
C LEU A 153 -18.22 -20.56 -13.35
N LEU A 154 -17.55 -19.69 -14.09
CA LEU A 154 -16.76 -20.03 -15.27
C LEU A 154 -15.63 -21.00 -14.92
N LYS A 155 -14.91 -20.78 -13.81
CA LYS A 155 -13.91 -21.73 -13.31
C LYS A 155 -14.53 -23.08 -13.00
N SER A 156 -15.69 -23.12 -12.34
CA SER A 156 -16.41 -24.38 -12.09
C SER A 156 -16.79 -25.10 -13.38
N MET A 157 -17.31 -24.37 -14.37
CA MET A 157 -17.64 -24.91 -15.68
C MET A 157 -16.40 -25.44 -16.42
N LEU A 158 -15.29 -24.70 -16.36
CA LEU A 158 -14.03 -25.12 -16.94
C LEU A 158 -13.51 -26.41 -16.29
N THR A 159 -13.53 -26.51 -14.96
CA THR A 159 -13.14 -27.73 -14.25
C THR A 159 -14.03 -28.91 -14.64
N LYS A 160 -15.35 -28.69 -14.81
CA LYS A 160 -16.28 -29.73 -15.28
C LYS A 160 -15.93 -30.20 -16.70
N LEU A 161 -15.60 -29.27 -17.60
CA LEU A 161 -15.19 -29.58 -18.98
C LEU A 161 -13.82 -30.27 -19.05
N GLN A 162 -12.86 -29.86 -18.22
CA GLN A 162 -11.56 -30.52 -18.12
C GLN A 162 -11.67 -31.93 -17.53
N GLY A 163 -12.63 -32.16 -16.63
CA GLY A 163 -12.91 -33.48 -16.06
C GLY A 163 -13.71 -34.41 -16.98
N LEU A 164 -14.28 -33.90 -18.07
CA LEU A 164 -14.95 -34.71 -19.08
C LEU A 164 -13.89 -35.33 -20.01
N PRO A 165 -13.85 -36.66 -20.16
CA PRO A 165 -12.98 -37.27 -21.17
C PRO A 165 -13.40 -36.78 -22.55
N ALA A 166 -12.43 -36.38 -23.38
CA ALA A 166 -12.64 -35.85 -24.74
C ALA A 166 -13.50 -36.75 -25.65
N ASN A 167 -13.70 -38.01 -25.27
CA ASN A 167 -14.73 -38.90 -25.80
C ASN A 167 -15.54 -39.48 -24.64
N PRO A 168 -16.87 -39.24 -24.56
CA PRO A 168 -17.71 -40.04 -23.68
C PRO A 168 -17.61 -41.49 -24.16
N LYS A 169 -16.96 -42.36 -23.38
CA LYS A 169 -16.94 -43.79 -23.64
C LYS A 169 -18.39 -44.30 -23.53
N LYS A 170 -19.10 -44.33 -24.65
CA LYS A 170 -20.28 -45.18 -24.78
C LYS A 170 -19.84 -46.62 -24.48
N PRO A 171 -20.68 -47.43 -23.82
CA PRO A 171 -20.44 -48.87 -23.70
C PRO A 171 -20.05 -49.40 -25.08
N ILE A 172 -18.92 -50.12 -25.14
CA ILE A 172 -18.42 -50.73 -26.37
C ILE A 172 -19.40 -51.84 -26.72
N GLU A 173 -20.45 -51.53 -27.48
CA GLU A 173 -21.00 -52.53 -28.38
C GLU A 173 -19.91 -52.80 -29.42
N GLN A 174 -19.50 -54.06 -29.47
CA GLN A 174 -18.48 -54.58 -30.36
C GLN A 174 -19.03 -54.60 -31.79
N THR A 175 -19.29 -53.42 -32.36
CA THR A 175 -19.61 -53.27 -33.78
C THR A 175 -18.29 -53.21 -34.53
N GLN A 176 -18.16 -54.11 -35.49
CA GLN A 176 -17.01 -54.22 -36.38
C GLN A 176 -16.57 -52.84 -36.88
N VAL A 177 -15.27 -52.58 -36.80
CA VAL A 177 -14.61 -51.38 -37.30
C VAL A 177 -14.82 -51.29 -38.81
N THR A 178 -15.93 -50.69 -39.20
CA THR A 178 -16.02 -49.98 -40.47
C THR A 178 -15.52 -48.58 -40.18
N LYS A 179 -14.44 -48.17 -40.86
CA LYS A 179 -13.92 -46.81 -40.84
C LYS A 179 -15.06 -45.86 -41.23
N SER A 180 -15.78 -45.30 -40.26
CA SER A 180 -16.71 -44.22 -40.52
C SER A 180 -15.87 -42.98 -40.79
N VAL A 181 -15.62 -42.73 -42.07
CA VAL A 181 -15.18 -41.43 -42.55
C VAL A 181 -16.25 -40.45 -42.11
N VAL A 182 -15.98 -39.65 -41.09
CA VAL A 182 -16.84 -38.52 -40.73
C VAL A 182 -16.90 -37.64 -41.98
N ALA A 183 -18.08 -37.52 -42.57
CA ALA A 183 -18.26 -36.79 -43.83
C ALA A 183 -17.65 -35.38 -43.73
N GLY A 184 -16.79 -35.05 -44.69
CA GLY A 184 -16.10 -33.75 -44.76
C GLY A 184 -14.88 -33.60 -43.85
N ALA A 185 -14.53 -34.56 -42.99
CA ALA A 185 -13.33 -34.47 -42.15
C ALA A 185 -12.04 -34.68 -42.97
N VAL A 186 -11.12 -33.72 -42.88
CA VAL A 186 -9.84 -33.77 -43.58
C VAL A 186 -8.77 -34.34 -42.63
N PRO A 187 -8.08 -35.44 -43.01
CA PRO A 187 -6.95 -35.98 -42.28
C PRO A 187 -5.87 -34.91 -42.05
N VAL A 188 -5.22 -34.91 -40.88
CA VAL A 188 -4.25 -33.86 -40.49
C VAL A 188 -3.11 -33.73 -41.50
N ASP A 189 -2.66 -34.86 -42.05
CA ASP A 189 -1.65 -34.98 -43.10
C ASP A 189 -2.04 -34.30 -44.42
N GLN A 190 -3.34 -34.16 -44.68
CA GLN A 190 -3.86 -33.57 -45.91
C GLN A 190 -4.34 -32.13 -45.74
N ARG A 191 -4.28 -31.57 -44.53
CA ARG A 191 -4.85 -30.24 -44.24
C ARG A 191 -4.15 -29.13 -45.01
N ALA A 192 -2.83 -29.16 -45.09
CA ALA A 192 -2.06 -28.15 -45.83
C ALA A 192 -2.43 -28.13 -47.33
N GLU A 193 -2.65 -29.30 -47.94
CA GLU A 193 -3.06 -29.39 -49.34
C GLU A 193 -4.49 -28.87 -49.56
N VAL A 194 -5.39 -29.14 -48.61
CA VAL A 194 -6.77 -28.62 -48.65
C VAL A 194 -6.80 -27.12 -48.46
N GLU A 195 -6.01 -26.58 -47.52
CA GLU A 195 -5.91 -25.14 -47.25
C GLU A 195 -5.47 -24.38 -48.50
N VAL A 196 -4.41 -24.86 -49.17
CA VAL A 196 -3.94 -24.28 -50.44
C VAL A 196 -5.02 -24.36 -51.53
N ALA A 197 -5.79 -25.45 -51.58
CA ALA A 197 -6.85 -25.60 -52.56
C ALA A 197 -8.07 -24.69 -52.27
N ILE A 198 -8.42 -24.48 -51.00
CA ILE A 198 -9.44 -23.52 -50.56
C ILE A 198 -9.02 -22.10 -50.95
N LEU A 199 -7.77 -21.70 -50.67
CA LEU A 199 -7.26 -20.37 -51.05
C LEU A 199 -7.34 -20.13 -52.56
N LYS A 200 -6.97 -21.13 -53.37
CA LYS A 200 -7.07 -21.04 -54.84
C LYS A 200 -8.52 -20.89 -55.31
N ALA A 201 -9.44 -21.65 -54.72
CA ALA A 201 -10.86 -21.56 -55.06
C ALA A 201 -11.47 -20.20 -54.68
N ILE A 202 -11.06 -19.62 -53.55
CA ILE A 202 -11.45 -18.27 -53.13
C ILE A 202 -10.90 -17.22 -54.09
N GLN A 203 -9.62 -17.33 -54.49
CA GLN A 203 -9.00 -16.42 -55.45
C GLN A 203 -9.68 -16.48 -56.84
N ALA A 204 -10.18 -17.66 -57.23
CA ALA A 204 -10.94 -17.84 -58.45
C ALA A 204 -12.41 -17.34 -58.35
N GLY A 205 -12.86 -16.94 -57.16
CA GLY A 205 -14.25 -16.54 -56.90
C GLY A 205 -15.25 -17.70 -56.91
N GLU A 206 -14.77 -18.94 -56.87
CA GLU A 206 -15.61 -20.15 -56.84
C GLU A 206 -16.03 -20.55 -55.42
N LEU A 207 -15.35 -20.01 -54.40
CA LEU A 207 -15.61 -20.32 -52.99
C LEU A 207 -15.61 -19.04 -52.15
N ALA A 208 -16.46 -19.01 -51.12
CA ALA A 208 -16.56 -17.88 -50.20
C ALA A 208 -15.46 -17.94 -49.12
N VAL A 209 -15.12 -16.80 -48.52
CA VAL A 209 -14.04 -16.72 -47.51
C VAL A 209 -14.43 -17.47 -46.23
N GLU A 210 -15.73 -17.57 -45.95
CA GLU A 210 -16.31 -18.27 -44.82
C GLU A 210 -15.96 -19.76 -44.81
N GLU A 211 -15.72 -20.36 -45.98
CA GLU A 211 -15.30 -21.77 -46.10
C GLU A 211 -13.88 -22.00 -45.59
N MET A 212 -13.00 -20.99 -45.67
CA MET A 212 -11.69 -21.07 -45.03
C MET A 212 -11.81 -21.03 -43.51
N THR A 213 -12.57 -20.07 -42.99
CA THR A 213 -12.81 -19.95 -41.55
C THR A 213 -13.47 -21.21 -40.99
N TYR A 214 -14.42 -21.80 -41.73
CA TYR A 214 -15.04 -23.07 -41.38
C TYR A 214 -14.02 -24.22 -41.36
N PHE A 215 -13.13 -24.29 -42.34
CA PHE A 215 -12.08 -25.31 -42.40
C PHE A 215 -11.06 -25.19 -41.26
N GLU A 216 -10.58 -23.98 -40.94
CA GLU A 216 -9.62 -23.75 -39.87
C GLU A 216 -10.19 -24.10 -38.49
N THR A 217 -11.46 -23.75 -38.24
CA THR A 217 -12.13 -23.95 -36.95
C THR A 217 -12.58 -25.39 -36.73
N THR A 218 -13.02 -26.07 -37.79
CA THR A 218 -13.63 -27.41 -37.67
C THR A 218 -12.73 -28.54 -38.17
N GLY A 219 -11.72 -28.23 -38.99
CA GLY A 219 -10.95 -29.24 -39.74
C GLY A 219 -11.80 -30.00 -40.76
N LYS A 220 -12.95 -29.44 -41.16
CA LYS A 220 -13.89 -30.04 -42.11
C LYS A 220 -14.14 -29.12 -43.29
N VAL A 221 -14.49 -29.72 -44.41
CA VAL A 221 -14.86 -29.04 -45.65
C VAL A 221 -16.33 -29.32 -45.92
N SER A 222 -17.11 -28.31 -46.33
CA SER A 222 -18.50 -28.51 -46.73
C SER A 222 -18.60 -29.41 -47.96
N SER A 223 -19.75 -30.06 -48.17
CA SER A 223 -19.94 -30.94 -49.34
C SER A 223 -19.76 -30.17 -50.66
N GLU A 224 -20.20 -28.92 -50.68
CA GLU A 224 -20.09 -28.02 -51.84
C GLU A 224 -18.64 -27.60 -52.07
N ALA A 225 -17.95 -27.16 -51.01
CA ALA A 225 -16.54 -26.81 -51.07
C ALA A 225 -15.68 -28.00 -51.52
N ASN A 226 -15.98 -29.21 -51.08
CA ASN A 226 -15.20 -30.40 -51.42
C ASN A 226 -15.25 -30.72 -52.93
N VAL A 227 -16.39 -30.47 -53.59
CA VAL A 227 -16.51 -30.62 -55.05
C VAL A 227 -15.59 -29.63 -55.77
N ILE A 228 -15.55 -28.38 -55.31
CA ILE A 228 -14.75 -27.31 -55.91
C ILE A 228 -13.26 -27.56 -55.65
N ILE A 229 -12.88 -27.83 -54.41
CA ILE A 229 -11.50 -28.11 -53.96
C ILE A 229 -10.88 -29.31 -54.68
N SER A 230 -11.69 -30.32 -55.03
CA SER A 230 -11.20 -31.48 -55.79
C SER A 230 -10.58 -31.09 -57.15
N LYS A 231 -11.04 -30.00 -57.76
CA LYS A 231 -10.45 -29.44 -59.01
C LYS A 231 -9.05 -28.87 -58.79
N TYR A 232 -8.81 -28.27 -57.62
CA TYR A 232 -7.55 -27.59 -57.29
C TYR A 232 -6.51 -28.53 -56.63
N ARG A 233 -6.95 -29.68 -56.11
CA ARG A 233 -6.08 -30.75 -55.60
C ARG A 233 -5.37 -31.54 -56.71
N GLY A 234 -5.89 -31.49 -57.94
CA GLY A 234 -5.46 -32.35 -59.07
C GLY A 234 -4.42 -31.78 -60.03
N ASN A 235 -3.93 -30.54 -59.86
CA ASN A 235 -2.88 -30.00 -60.73
C ASN A 235 -1.48 -30.36 -60.20
N LYS A 236 -1.02 -31.56 -60.56
CA LYS A 236 0.39 -31.92 -60.66
C LYS A 236 0.68 -32.43 -62.07
#